data_AF-A0A7C8K7L0-F1
#
_entry.id   AF-A0A7C8K7L0-F1
#
_cell.length_a   1.000
_cell.length_b   1.000
_cell.length_c   1.000
_cell.angle_alpha   90.00
_cell.angle_beta   90.00
_cell.angle_gamma   90.00
#
_symmetry.space_group_name_H-M   'P 1'
#
loop_
_entity.id
_entity.type
_entity.pdbx_description
1 polymer ?
#
loop_
_entity_poly.entity_id
_entity_poly.type
_entity_poly.pdbx_seq_one_letter_code
_entity_poly.pdbx_strand_id
1 'polypeptide(L)'
;MYTFAATLYMLNGTAERSGKLLAPTLTQLSIRYGKNITLVVFNQTFPSFYKYFKDDFVDYAVTSGAPILASRLLTRRSLTDNVTLLHNTLKLNFETTGILQGHIVTGRGVAQHKNVSMALNPAWRERYLHISTSKAHNTFLAAQITLSNDDEYLRVRA
;
A
#
# COMPACT_ATOMS: atom_id res chain seq x y z
N MET A 1 -6.61 17.44 3.30
CA MET A 1 -7.03 16.53 2.22
C MET A 1 -6.22 15.25 2.37
N TYR A 2 -6.86 14.08 2.49
CA TYR A 2 -6.14 12.80 2.60
C TYR A 2 -5.87 12.26 1.19
N THR A 3 -4.64 11.82 0.96
CA THR A 3 -4.23 11.20 -0.31
C THR A 3 -4.07 9.71 -0.09
N PHE A 4 -4.68 8.91 -0.96
CA PHE A 4 -4.52 7.46 -0.98
C PHE A 4 -3.83 7.08 -2.29
N ALA A 5 -2.84 6.21 -2.21
CA ALA A 5 -2.14 5.67 -3.37
C ALA A 5 -2.32 4.15 -3.40
N ALA A 6 -2.52 3.61 -4.61
CA ALA A 6 -2.53 2.18 -4.86
C ALA A 6 -1.72 1.92 -6.13
N THR A 7 -0.82 0.95 -6.05
CA THR A 7 0.07 0.61 -7.17
C THR A 7 -0.10 -0.86 -7.54
N LEU A 8 -0.34 -1.13 -8.82
CA LEU A 8 -0.34 -2.49 -9.36
C LEU A 8 0.99 -2.71 -10.10
N TYR A 9 1.82 -3.60 -9.57
CA TYR A 9 3.04 -4.03 -10.23
C TYR A 9 2.78 -5.26 -11.10
N MET A 10 3.29 -5.23 -12.33
CA MET A 10 3.19 -6.36 -13.25
C MET A 10 4.57 -6.69 -13.83
N LEU A 11 5.06 -7.90 -13.51
CA LEU A 11 6.23 -8.46 -14.19
C LEU A 11 5.84 -8.86 -15.62
N ASN A 12 6.59 -8.39 -16.61
CA ASN A 12 6.31 -8.61 -18.04
C ASN A 12 4.88 -8.22 -18.45
N GLY A 13 4.32 -7.19 -17.80
CA GLY A 13 3.01 -6.63 -18.13
C GLY A 13 3.08 -5.49 -19.15
N THR A 14 1.92 -5.07 -19.63
CA THR A 14 1.77 -3.85 -20.44
C THR A 14 0.81 -2.88 -19.75
N ALA A 15 0.94 -1.59 -20.04
CA ALA A 15 0.02 -0.55 -19.56
C ALA A 15 -1.44 -0.82 -19.98
N GLU A 16 -1.64 -1.41 -21.17
CA GLU A 16 -2.97 -1.81 -21.64
C GLU A 16 -3.56 -2.92 -20.75
N ARG A 17 -2.75 -3.92 -20.42
CA ARG A 17 -3.19 -5.04 -19.59
C ARG A 17 -3.49 -4.60 -18.15
N SER A 18 -2.65 -3.75 -17.56
CA SER A 18 -2.92 -3.18 -16.23
C SER A 18 -4.19 -2.34 -16.23
N GLY A 19 -4.40 -1.51 -17.26
CA GLY A 19 -5.62 -0.73 -17.44
C GLY A 19 -6.88 -1.60 -17.48
N LYS A 20 -6.87 -2.68 -18.27
CA LYS A 20 -7.99 -3.64 -18.33
C LYS A 20 -8.27 -4.32 -16.99
N LEU A 21 -7.22 -4.67 -16.23
CA LEU A 21 -7.37 -5.31 -14.93
C LEU A 21 -7.96 -4.36 -13.87
N LEU A 22 -7.57 -3.09 -13.90
CA LEU A 22 -8.03 -2.09 -12.93
C LEU A 22 -9.37 -1.45 -13.31
N ALA A 23 -9.76 -1.48 -14.58
CA ALA A 23 -10.97 -0.82 -15.08
C ALA A 23 -12.22 -1.08 -14.23
N PRO A 24 -12.58 -2.32 -13.83
CA PRO A 24 -13.77 -2.55 -13.02
C PRO A 24 -13.75 -1.80 -11.69
N THR A 25 -12.59 -1.77 -11.01
CA THR A 25 -12.43 -1.07 -9.73
C THR A 25 -12.49 0.44 -9.92
N LEU A 26 -11.80 0.98 -10.93
CA LEU A 26 -11.80 2.42 -11.21
C LEU A 26 -13.19 2.92 -11.59
N THR A 27 -13.94 2.16 -12.40
CA THR A 27 -15.33 2.47 -12.76
C THR A 27 -16.21 2.50 -11.52
N GLN A 28 -16.12 1.51 -10.62
CA GLN A 28 -16.91 1.48 -9.39
C GLN A 28 -16.58 2.64 -8.44
N LEU A 29 -15.30 3.00 -8.32
CA LEU A 29 -14.87 4.16 -7.53
C LEU A 29 -15.43 5.47 -8.09
N SER A 30 -15.36 5.65 -9.41
CA SER A 30 -15.89 6.83 -10.09
C SER A 30 -17.41 6.94 -9.91
N ILE A 31 -18.16 5.84 -10.13
CA ILE A 31 -19.62 5.83 -9.96
C ILE A 31 -20.01 6.17 -8.52
N ARG A 32 -19.33 5.60 -7.54
CA ARG A 32 -19.74 5.70 -6.13
C ARG A 32 -19.26 6.97 -5.44
N TYR A 33 -18.06 7.44 -5.79
CA TYR A 33 -17.36 8.49 -5.05
C TYR A 33 -16.85 9.62 -5.95
N GLY A 34 -17.10 9.62 -7.26
CA GLY A 34 -16.48 10.55 -8.22
C GLY A 34 -16.75 12.04 -7.97
N LYS A 35 -17.76 12.39 -7.17
CA LYS A 35 -18.00 13.78 -6.73
C LYS A 35 -17.17 14.18 -5.49
N ASN A 36 -16.62 13.19 -4.78
CA ASN A 36 -15.96 13.32 -3.49
C ASN A 36 -14.45 13.00 -3.55
N ILE A 37 -13.98 12.41 -4.66
CA ILE A 37 -12.58 12.06 -4.86
C ILE A 37 -12.11 12.59 -6.22
N THR A 38 -10.85 12.99 -6.27
CA THR A 38 -10.11 13.16 -7.54
C THR A 38 -9.33 11.88 -7.79
N LEU A 39 -9.67 11.16 -8.86
CA LEU A 39 -8.96 9.97 -9.27
C LEU A 39 -7.89 10.34 -10.30
N VAL A 40 -6.62 10.07 -9.97
CA VAL A 40 -5.48 10.24 -10.88
C VAL A 40 -4.88 8.87 -11.16
N VAL A 41 -4.72 8.54 -12.44
CA VAL A 41 -4.14 7.27 -12.89
C VAL A 41 -3.03 7.57 -13.88
N PHE A 42 -1.85 7.02 -13.64
CA PHE A 42 -0.72 7.09 -14.55
C PHE A 42 -0.09 5.71 -14.69
N ASN A 43 0.48 5.46 -15.86
CA ASN A 43 1.17 4.22 -16.16
C ASN A 43 2.66 4.51 -16.31
N GLN A 44 3.49 3.64 -15.73
CA GLN A 44 4.93 3.68 -15.87
C GLN A 44 5.44 2.29 -16.21
N THR A 45 6.36 2.22 -17.16
CA THR A 45 7.01 0.98 -17.58
C THR A 45 8.50 1.07 -17.34
N PHE A 46 9.09 -0.01 -16.85
CA PHE A 46 10.52 -0.10 -16.62
C PHE A 46 11.12 -1.21 -17.48
N PRO A 47 12.33 -1.01 -18.05
CA PRO A 47 12.97 -2.01 -18.91
C PRO A 47 13.42 -3.26 -18.15
N SER A 48 13.55 -3.17 -16.83
CA SER A 48 13.88 -4.29 -15.96
C SER A 48 13.39 -4.04 -14.54
N PHE A 49 13.24 -5.12 -13.77
CA PHE A 49 12.97 -5.02 -12.33
C PHE A 49 14.08 -4.24 -11.60
N TYR A 50 15.33 -4.39 -12.02
CA TYR A 50 16.45 -3.66 -11.41
C TYR A 50 16.33 -2.14 -11.63
N LYS A 51 15.96 -1.69 -12.83
CA LYS A 51 15.76 -0.26 -13.10
C LYS A 51 14.63 0.30 -12.24
N TYR A 52 13.50 -0.40 -12.19
CA TYR A 52 12.39 -0.08 -11.28
C TYR A 52 12.86 0.05 -9.83
N PHE A 53 13.52 -0.99 -9.31
CA PHE A 53 13.97 -1.02 -7.92
C PHE A 53 14.93 0.14 -7.62
N LYS A 54 15.92 0.38 -8.47
CA LYS A 54 16.93 1.43 -8.27
C LYS A 54 16.35 2.85 -8.37
N ASP A 55 15.39 3.06 -9.28
CA ASP A 55 14.80 4.40 -9.48
C ASP A 55 13.84 4.76 -8.35
N ASP A 56 13.07 3.79 -7.86
CA ASP A 56 11.97 4.05 -6.91
C ASP A 56 12.37 3.78 -5.45
N PHE A 57 13.41 2.97 -5.21
CA PHE A 57 13.93 2.68 -3.87
C PHE A 57 15.38 3.16 -3.78
N VAL A 58 15.54 4.37 -3.26
CA VAL A 58 16.85 4.95 -2.96
C VAL A 58 17.38 4.36 -1.65
N ASP A 59 18.70 4.32 -1.47
CA ASP A 59 19.33 4.15 -0.16
C ASP A 59 18.93 5.32 0.74
N TYR A 60 17.80 5.19 1.43
CA TYR A 60 17.44 6.11 2.49
C TYR A 60 18.39 5.87 3.66
N ALA A 61 19.34 6.78 3.86
CA ALA A 61 20.18 6.85 5.06
C ALA A 61 19.36 7.05 6.35
N VAL A 62 18.05 7.30 6.23
CA VAL A 62 17.12 7.50 7.33
C VAL A 62 16.00 6.46 7.23
N THR A 63 16.05 5.44 8.09
CA THR A 63 14.91 4.53 8.27
C THR A 63 13.83 5.25 9.06
N SER A 64 12.63 5.37 8.50
CA SER A 64 11.45 5.76 9.27
C SER A 64 11.16 4.66 10.31
N GLY A 65 11.49 4.95 11.57
CA GLY A 65 11.19 4.06 12.68
C GLY A 65 9.70 4.10 12.97
N ALA A 66 8.96 3.05 12.60
CA ALA A 66 7.63 2.78 13.13
C ALA A 66 7.77 1.88 14.37
N PRO A 67 7.66 2.43 15.59
CA PRO A 67 7.93 1.67 16.82
C PRO A 67 6.81 0.70 17.18
N ILE A 68 5.61 0.87 16.63
CA ILE A 68 4.51 -0.09 16.78
C ILE A 68 4.01 -0.46 15.40
N LEU A 69 4.20 -1.73 15.05
CA LEU A 69 3.67 -2.36 13.85
C LEU A 69 2.71 -3.47 14.24
N ALA A 70 1.50 -3.41 13.74
CA ALA A 70 0.58 -4.54 13.76
C ALA A 70 0.26 -4.96 12.33
N SER A 71 0.00 -6.25 12.14
CA SER A 71 -0.37 -6.75 10.81
C SER A 71 -1.30 -7.94 10.87
N ARG A 72 -2.04 -8.16 9.79
CA ARG A 72 -2.99 -9.27 9.67
C ARG A 72 -3.07 -9.78 8.24
N LEU A 73 -3.13 -11.10 8.11
CA LEU A 73 -3.44 -11.78 6.86
C LEU A 73 -4.95 -12.00 6.73
N LEU A 74 -5.54 -11.47 5.66
CA LEU A 74 -6.96 -11.58 5.37
C LEU A 74 -7.24 -12.66 4.33
N THR A 75 -8.26 -13.48 4.63
CA THR A 75 -8.79 -14.46 3.68
C THR A 75 -9.81 -13.82 2.75
N ARG A 76 -10.21 -14.53 1.68
CA ARG A 76 -11.36 -14.14 0.87
C ARG A 76 -12.62 -13.88 1.70
N ARG A 77 -12.94 -14.80 2.62
CA ARG A 77 -14.11 -14.68 3.52
C ARG A 77 -14.08 -13.40 4.35
N SER A 78 -12.92 -13.05 4.89
CA SER A 78 -12.72 -11.80 5.64
C SER A 78 -12.95 -10.54 4.78
N LEU A 79 -12.81 -10.65 3.46
CA LEU A 79 -13.04 -9.56 2.51
C LEU A 79 -14.47 -9.51 1.97
N THR A 80 -15.21 -10.62 2.01
CA THR A 80 -16.51 -10.75 1.31
C THR A 80 -17.70 -10.96 2.23
N ASP A 81 -17.54 -11.71 3.32
CA ASP A 81 -18.70 -12.28 4.03
C ASP A 81 -19.36 -11.27 4.97
N ASN A 82 -18.59 -10.33 5.52
CA ASN A 82 -19.11 -9.25 6.38
C ASN A 82 -18.41 -7.92 6.08
N VAL A 83 -18.86 -7.27 5.00
CA VAL A 83 -18.29 -6.00 4.52
C VAL A 83 -18.45 -4.87 5.54
N THR A 84 -19.53 -4.88 6.33
CA THR A 84 -19.75 -3.88 7.41
C THR A 84 -18.69 -4.00 8.49
N LEU A 85 -18.40 -5.21 8.96
CA LEU A 85 -17.34 -5.44 9.95
C LEU A 85 -15.97 -5.05 9.40
N LEU A 86 -15.68 -5.40 8.13
CA LEU A 86 -14.44 -5.00 7.47
C LEU A 86 -14.31 -3.47 7.43
N HIS A 87 -15.34 -2.77 6.95
CA HIS A 87 -15.38 -1.30 6.91
C HIS A 87 -15.11 -0.69 8.28
N ASN A 88 -15.83 -1.13 9.31
CA ASN A 88 -15.69 -0.59 10.67
C ASN A 88 -14.31 -0.85 11.26
N THR A 89 -13.72 -2.02 10.97
CA THR A 89 -12.37 -2.37 11.41
C THR A 89 -11.32 -1.48 10.75
N LEU A 90 -11.42 -1.27 9.43
CA LEU A 90 -10.49 -0.42 8.69
C LEU A 90 -10.61 1.05 9.12
N LYS A 91 -11.84 1.54 9.33
CA LYS A 91 -12.10 2.89 9.84
C LYS A 91 -11.46 3.09 11.21
N LEU A 92 -11.75 2.20 12.17
CA LEU A 92 -11.17 2.27 13.51
C LEU A 92 -9.64 2.22 13.49
N ASN A 93 -9.07 1.35 12.65
CA ASN A 93 -7.62 1.26 12.51
C ASN A 93 -7.02 2.57 11.99
N PHE A 94 -7.60 3.15 10.94
CA PHE A 94 -7.16 4.42 10.38
C PHE A 94 -7.27 5.56 11.40
N GLU A 95 -8.38 5.65 12.12
CA GLU A 95 -8.60 6.66 13.19
C GLU A 95 -7.60 6.50 14.36
N THR A 96 -7.15 5.28 14.65
CA THR A 96 -6.24 5.01 15.79
C THR A 96 -4.76 5.19 15.44
N THR A 97 -4.38 4.87 14.20
CA THR A 97 -2.96 4.75 13.80
C THR A 97 -2.54 5.76 12.74
N GLY A 98 -3.49 6.29 11.96
CA GLY A 98 -3.24 7.19 10.84
C GLY A 98 -2.57 6.54 9.63
N ILE A 99 -2.10 5.30 9.72
CA ILE A 99 -1.39 4.59 8.65
C ILE A 99 -1.94 3.17 8.50
N LEU A 100 -2.41 2.88 7.28
CA LEU A 100 -2.87 1.58 6.84
C LEU A 100 -2.22 1.27 5.49
N GLN A 101 -1.50 0.15 5.41
CA GLN A 101 -0.91 -0.36 4.18
C GLN A 101 -1.50 -1.73 3.86
N GLY A 102 -1.85 -1.95 2.60
CA GLY A 102 -2.42 -3.20 2.12
C GLY A 102 -1.58 -3.78 0.99
N HIS A 103 -1.13 -5.01 1.15
CA HIS A 103 -0.36 -5.74 0.15
C HIS A 103 -1.19 -6.91 -0.38
N ILE A 104 -1.38 -6.98 -1.69
CA ILE A 104 -1.97 -8.16 -2.33
C ILE A 104 -0.90 -9.24 -2.33
N VAL A 105 -1.11 -10.28 -1.52
CA VAL A 105 -0.15 -11.38 -1.31
C VAL A 105 -0.66 -12.71 -1.86
N THR A 106 -1.72 -12.64 -2.67
CA THR A 106 -2.29 -13.79 -3.36
C THR A 106 -1.39 -14.27 -4.49
N GLY A 107 -1.69 -15.46 -5.00
CA GLY A 107 -1.15 -15.93 -6.26
C GLY A 107 -0.29 -17.18 -6.15
N ARG A 108 0.10 -17.67 -7.31
CA ARG A 108 0.70 -18.98 -7.51
C ARG A 108 2.04 -19.16 -6.79
N GLY A 109 2.90 -18.14 -6.76
CA GLY A 109 4.21 -18.22 -6.08
C GLY A 109 4.11 -18.57 -4.59
N VAL A 110 3.13 -17.98 -3.88
CA VAL A 110 2.90 -18.28 -2.46
C VAL A 110 1.96 -19.47 -2.31
N ALA A 111 0.93 -19.63 -3.13
CA ALA A 111 -0.05 -20.69 -2.93
C ALA A 111 0.39 -22.09 -3.41
N GLN A 112 1.28 -22.21 -4.39
CA GLN A 112 1.62 -23.50 -5.04
C GLN A 112 2.65 -24.31 -4.25
N HIS A 113 3.50 -23.66 -3.46
CA HIS A 113 4.64 -24.30 -2.80
C HIS A 113 4.23 -24.85 -1.43
N LYS A 114 3.13 -25.60 -1.35
CA LYS A 114 2.56 -26.10 -0.08
C LYS A 114 3.35 -27.25 0.53
N ASN A 115 4.05 -28.02 -0.29
CA ASN A 115 4.73 -29.26 0.10
C ASN A 115 6.27 -29.13 0.15
N VAL A 116 6.78 -27.90 0.16
CA VAL A 116 8.21 -27.65 0.30
C VAL A 116 8.52 -27.55 1.79
N SER A 117 9.58 -28.21 2.27
CA SER A 117 9.99 -28.16 3.66
C SER A 117 10.48 -26.75 4.01
N MET A 118 9.55 -25.89 4.45
CA MET A 118 9.83 -24.52 4.84
C MET A 118 8.98 -24.11 6.04
N ALA A 119 9.55 -23.32 6.94
CA ALA A 119 8.88 -22.82 8.13
C ALA A 119 7.88 -21.66 7.84
N LEU A 120 7.35 -21.58 6.61
CA LEU A 120 6.37 -20.54 6.29
C LEU A 120 5.05 -20.86 6.98
N ASN A 121 4.50 -19.89 7.71
CA ASN A 121 3.19 -20.03 8.33
C ASN A 121 2.14 -20.44 7.28
N PRO A 122 1.43 -21.57 7.47
CA PRO A 122 0.45 -22.08 6.51
C PRO A 122 -0.63 -21.05 6.14
N ALA A 123 -0.92 -20.11 7.04
CA ALA A 123 -1.84 -19.02 6.79
C ALA A 123 -1.54 -18.33 5.45
N TRP A 124 -0.29 -18.08 5.08
CA TRP A 124 0.08 -17.41 3.82
C TRP A 124 -0.46 -18.07 2.55
N ARG A 125 -0.71 -19.39 2.57
CA ARG A 125 -1.10 -20.15 1.37
C ARG A 125 -2.53 -19.86 0.90
N GLU A 126 -3.36 -19.25 1.74
CA GLU A 126 -4.81 -19.07 1.51
C GLU A 126 -5.26 -17.61 1.60
N ARG A 127 -4.31 -16.67 1.61
CA ARG A 127 -4.58 -15.25 1.94
C ARG A 127 -4.52 -14.41 0.69
N TYR A 128 -5.35 -13.38 0.70
CA TYR A 128 -5.50 -12.47 -0.41
C TYR A 128 -4.80 -11.15 -0.16
N LEU A 129 -4.84 -10.69 1.10
CA LEU A 129 -4.33 -9.40 1.51
C LEU A 129 -3.54 -9.53 2.80
N HIS A 130 -2.37 -8.90 2.87
CA HIS A 130 -1.64 -8.63 4.10
C HIS A 130 -1.82 -7.15 4.41
N ILE A 131 -2.46 -6.84 5.53
CA ILE A 131 -2.61 -5.47 6.00
C ILE A 131 -1.58 -5.24 7.10
N SER A 132 -0.87 -4.12 7.02
CA SER A 132 -0.05 -3.59 8.11
C SER A 132 -0.56 -2.22 8.52
N THR A 133 -0.33 -1.89 9.78
CA THR A 133 -0.66 -0.62 10.38
C THR A 133 0.49 -0.22 11.28
N SER A 134 0.78 1.08 11.33
CA SER A 134 1.91 1.61 12.08
C SER A 134 1.49 2.83 12.88
N LYS A 135 2.01 2.94 14.09
CA LYS A 135 1.88 4.15 14.91
C LYS A 135 3.27 4.63 15.34
N ALA A 136 3.55 5.90 15.13
CA ALA A 136 4.71 6.55 15.73
C ALA A 136 4.59 6.55 17.26
N HIS A 137 5.67 6.28 17.96
CA HIS A 137 5.73 6.47 19.40
C HIS A 137 5.78 7.98 19.59
N ASN A 138 4.96 8.50 20.51
CA ASN A 138 4.98 9.91 20.86
C ASN A 138 6.30 10.21 21.59
N THR A 139 7.38 10.38 20.83
CA THR A 139 8.65 10.92 21.30
C THR A 139 8.92 12.16 20.48
N PHE A 140 8.46 13.28 21.05
CA PHE A 140 8.72 14.67 20.72
C PHE A 140 8.34 15.18 19.33
N LEU A 141 7.47 16.19 19.36
CA LEU A 141 7.25 17.17 18.29
C LEU A 141 8.59 17.69 17.74
N ALA A 142 9.07 17.11 16.65
CA ALA A 142 9.75 17.90 15.64
C ALA A 142 8.68 18.20 14.59
N ALA A 143 8.07 19.38 14.71
CA ALA A 143 7.22 19.90 13.66
C ALA A 143 8.03 19.91 12.36
N GLN A 144 7.71 19.03 11.40
CA GLN A 144 8.00 19.34 10.00
C GLN A 144 6.99 20.41 9.59
N ILE A 145 7.35 21.66 9.85
CA ILE A 145 6.75 22.79 9.17
C ILE A 145 7.22 22.70 7.73
N THR A 146 6.37 22.19 6.83
CA THR A 146 6.57 22.40 5.39
C THR A 146 6.09 23.81 5.07
N LEU A 147 7.00 24.79 5.10
CA LEU A 147 6.77 26.06 4.40
C LEU A 147 7.14 25.82 2.93
N SER A 148 6.14 25.69 2.06
CA SER A 148 6.36 25.88 0.63
C SER A 148 6.27 27.37 0.35
N ASN A 149 7.40 28.03 0.16
CA ASN A 149 7.44 29.20 -0.69
C ASN A 149 8.11 28.75 -1.98
N ASP A 150 7.40 28.99 -3.08
CA ASP A 150 7.94 28.85 -4.42
C ASP A 150 9.20 29.73 -4.51
N ASP A 151 10.29 29.12 -4.99
CA ASP A 151 11.62 29.67 -5.22
C ASP A 151 12.60 29.77 -4.01
N GLU A 152 13.74 29.09 -4.21
CA GLU A 152 14.98 29.00 -3.40
C GLU A 152 15.12 27.91 -2.31
N TYR A 153 16.05 26.98 -2.59
CA TYR A 153 16.56 25.99 -1.66
C TYR A 153 17.49 26.62 -0.61
N LEU A 154 17.06 26.67 0.66
CA LEU A 154 17.95 26.87 1.80
C LEU A 154 18.13 25.55 2.56
N ARG A 155 19.37 25.04 2.57
CA ARG A 155 19.80 23.96 3.48
C ARG A 155 19.98 24.54 4.88
N VAL A 156 19.30 23.96 5.87
CA VAL A 156 19.69 24.11 7.27
C VAL A 156 19.87 22.73 7.88
N ARG A 157 21.08 22.50 8.42
CA ARG A 157 21.43 21.34 9.24
C ARG A 157 21.03 21.62 10.69
N ALA A 158 20.47 20.61 11.35
CA ALA A 158 20.68 20.33 12.76
C ALA A 158 20.93 18.82 12.88
#